data_AF-A0A1V4SF64-F1
#
_entry.id   AF-A0A1V4SF64-F1
#
_cell.length_a   1.000
_cell.length_b   1.000
_cell.length_c   1.000
_cell.angle_alpha   90.00
_cell.angle_beta   90.00
_cell.angle_gamma   90.00
#
_symmetry.space_group_name_H-M   'P 1'
#
loop_
_entity.id
_entity.type
_entity.pdbx_description
1 polymer ?
#
loop_
_entity_poly.entity_id
_entity_poly.type
_entity_poly.pdbx_seq_one_letter_code
_entity_poly.pdbx_strand_id
1 'polypeptide(L)'
;MITIDYALRIYTDMLNAGDNIDIKYFKDNLSINDFKEFQELTPFIALLKSSKETDKFKTIFNKVDAHKESIYNLPSVANFRSHRNSKTDEATKKLNKLFDEEFGDE
;
A
#
# COMPACT_ATOMS: atom_id res chain seq x y z
N MET A 1 14.55 17.71 -11.72
CA MET A 1 14.13 16.42 -12.27
C MET A 1 13.87 15.47 -11.12
N ILE A 2 12.79 14.70 -11.19
CA ILE A 2 12.47 13.64 -10.24
C ILE A 2 13.12 12.32 -10.70
N THR A 3 13.28 11.36 -9.80
CA THR A 3 13.73 10.01 -10.16
C THR A 3 12.58 9.18 -10.71
N ILE A 4 12.89 8.12 -11.46
CA ILE A 4 11.89 7.20 -11.99
C ILE A 4 11.06 6.54 -10.90
N ASP A 5 11.68 6.08 -9.80
CA ASP A 5 10.96 5.45 -8.69
C ASP A 5 9.92 6.40 -8.07
N TYR A 6 10.30 7.67 -7.90
CA TYR A 6 9.41 8.68 -7.36
C TYR A 6 8.25 8.99 -8.32
N ALA A 7 8.52 9.04 -9.63
CA ALA A 7 7.50 9.20 -10.64
C ALA A 7 6.49 8.04 -10.66
N LEU A 8 6.96 6.79 -10.60
CA LEU A 8 6.11 5.60 -10.57
C LEU A 8 5.25 5.56 -9.29
N ARG A 9 5.80 6.00 -8.15
CA ARG A 9 5.04 6.15 -6.91
C ARG A 9 3.90 7.15 -7.06
N ILE A 10 4.19 8.37 -7.54
CA ILE A 10 3.16 9.40 -7.78
C ILE A 10 2.08 8.89 -8.74
N TYR A 11 2.49 8.27 -9.83
CA TYR A 11 1.57 7.71 -10.82
C TYR A 11 0.64 6.65 -10.18
N THR A 12 1.20 5.77 -9.36
CA THR A 12 0.44 4.73 -8.64
C THR A 12 -0.54 5.35 -7.65
N ASP A 13 -0.12 6.37 -6.90
CA ASP A 13 -0.97 7.07 -5.94
C ASP A 13 -2.15 7.77 -6.64
N MET A 14 -1.89 8.48 -7.75
CA MET A 14 -2.93 9.11 -8.58
C MET A 14 -3.91 8.07 -9.16
N LEU A 15 -3.39 6.95 -9.66
CA LEU A 15 -4.20 5.85 -10.20
C LEU A 15 -5.09 5.20 -9.12
N ASN A 16 -4.62 5.15 -7.88
CA ASN A 16 -5.35 4.65 -6.72
C ASN A 16 -6.40 5.64 -6.21
N ALA A 17 -6.09 6.93 -6.22
CA ALA A 17 -7.03 8.00 -5.90
C ALA A 17 -8.15 8.13 -6.93
N GLY A 18 -7.93 7.62 -8.16
CA GLY A 18 -8.87 7.78 -9.27
C GLY A 18 -8.75 9.16 -9.92
N ASP A 19 -7.61 9.83 -9.73
CA ASP A 19 -7.33 11.15 -10.29
C ASP A 19 -7.07 11.06 -11.79
N ASN A 20 -7.28 12.19 -12.48
CA ASN A 20 -6.89 12.31 -13.88
C ASN A 20 -5.36 12.49 -13.96
N ILE A 21 -4.68 11.57 -14.63
CA ILE A 21 -3.22 11.54 -14.67
C ILE A 21 -2.70 12.44 -15.79
N ASP A 22 -2.04 13.54 -15.42
CA ASP A 22 -1.37 14.42 -16.40
C ASP A 22 0.03 13.90 -16.75
N ILE A 23 0.15 13.28 -17.93
CA ILE A 23 1.42 12.76 -18.45
C ILE A 23 2.45 13.88 -18.70
N LYS A 24 2.00 15.12 -18.92
CA LYS A 24 2.90 16.25 -19.15
C LYS A 24 3.77 16.55 -17.93
N TYR A 25 3.20 16.44 -16.72
CA TYR A 25 3.96 16.58 -15.48
C TYR A 25 5.18 15.65 -15.46
N PHE A 26 5.01 14.38 -15.84
CA PHE A 26 6.11 13.42 -15.85
C PHE A 26 7.12 13.72 -16.96
N LYS A 27 6.66 14.14 -18.13
CA LYS A 27 7.53 14.53 -19.25
C LYS A 27 8.43 15.73 -18.90
N ASP A 28 7.88 16.71 -18.19
CA ASP A 28 8.60 17.94 -17.84
C ASP A 28 9.55 17.73 -16.65
N ASN A 29 9.35 16.67 -15.85
CA ASN A 29 10.12 16.42 -14.63
C ASN A 29 11.08 15.23 -14.70
N LEU A 30 11.01 14.37 -15.70
CA LEU A 30 11.93 13.23 -15.90
C LEU A 30 12.99 13.54 -16.96
N SER A 31 14.15 12.87 -16.87
CA SER A 31 15.07 12.84 -18.00
C SER A 31 14.43 12.12 -19.20
N ILE A 32 14.97 12.33 -20.40
CA ILE A 32 14.43 11.68 -21.61
C ILE A 32 14.47 10.15 -21.48
N ASN A 33 15.53 9.61 -20.88
CA ASN A 33 15.69 8.16 -20.69
C ASN A 33 14.70 7.66 -19.62
N ASP A 34 14.60 8.35 -18.48
CA ASP A 34 13.69 7.95 -17.41
C ASP A 34 12.22 8.10 -17.82
N PHE A 35 11.89 9.08 -18.66
CA PHE A 35 10.54 9.25 -19.18
C PHE A 35 10.17 8.10 -20.11
N LYS A 36 11.11 7.63 -20.94
CA LYS A 36 10.88 6.46 -21.79
C LYS A 36 10.63 5.21 -20.95
N GLU A 37 11.47 4.97 -19.95
CA GLU A 37 11.30 3.83 -19.04
C GLU A 37 10.00 3.95 -18.22
N PHE A 38 9.63 5.15 -17.78
CA PHE A 38 8.33 5.41 -17.13
C PHE A 38 7.14 5.05 -18.03
N GLN A 39 7.19 5.40 -19.33
CA GLN A 39 6.16 5.01 -20.29
C GLN A 39 6.07 3.49 -20.50
N GLU A 40 7.19 2.78 -20.40
CA GLU A 40 7.23 1.32 -20.49
C GLU A 40 6.66 0.65 -19.23
N LEU A 41 6.88 1.22 -18.03
CA LEU A 41 6.50 0.63 -16.75
C LEU A 41 5.05 0.92 -16.31
N THR A 42 4.52 2.10 -16.63
CA THR A 42 3.16 2.51 -16.20
C THR A 42 2.00 1.61 -16.66
N PRO A 43 2.03 0.94 -17.83
CA PRO A 43 1.01 -0.04 -18.22
C PRO A 43 0.97 -1.26 -17.29
N PHE A 44 2.11 -1.72 -16.78
CA PHE A 44 2.16 -2.84 -15.84
C PHE A 44 1.46 -2.50 -14.51
N ILE A 45 1.66 -1.27 -14.02
CA ILE A 45 0.97 -0.75 -12.84
C ILE A 45 -0.55 -0.71 -13.06
N ALA A 46 -0.99 -0.22 -14.22
CA ALA A 46 -2.40 -0.19 -14.58
C ALA A 46 -3.02 -1.60 -14.67
N LEU A 47 -2.28 -2.56 -15.23
CA LEU A 47 -2.71 -3.97 -15.31
C LEU A 47 -2.84 -4.62 -13.93
N LEU A 48 -1.86 -4.39 -13.04
CA LEU A 48 -1.90 -4.87 -11.65
C LEU A 48 -3.13 -4.31 -10.90
N LYS A 49 -3.48 -3.04 -11.14
CA LYS A 49 -4.70 -2.43 -10.58
C LYS A 49 -5.99 -2.94 -11.23
N SER A 50 -5.96 -3.29 -12.51
CA SER A 50 -7.12 -3.82 -13.26
C SER A 50 -7.47 -5.26 -12.87
N SER A 51 -6.53 -5.97 -12.24
CA SER A 51 -6.76 -7.28 -11.65
C SER A 51 -7.68 -7.12 -10.44
N LYS A 52 -9.00 -7.09 -10.70
CA LYS A 52 -10.04 -7.11 -9.67
C LYS A 52 -9.68 -8.19 -8.65
N GLU A 53 -9.65 -7.80 -7.39
CA GLU A 53 -9.60 -8.72 -6.26
C GLU A 53 -10.72 -9.75 -6.48
N THR A 54 -10.36 -10.96 -6.92
CA THR A 54 -11.37 -11.95 -7.30
C THR A 54 -12.16 -12.32 -6.06
N ASP A 55 -13.45 -12.59 -6.20
CA ASP A 55 -14.27 -13.02 -5.06
C ASP A 55 -13.70 -14.29 -4.40
N LYS A 56 -12.97 -15.10 -5.18
CA LYS A 56 -12.19 -16.24 -4.69
C LYS A 56 -11.05 -15.83 -3.76
N PHE A 57 -10.28 -14.80 -4.11
CA PHE A 57 -9.21 -14.25 -3.26
C PHE A 57 -9.77 -13.70 -1.95
N LYS A 58 -10.86 -12.91 -2.00
CA LYS A 58 -11.56 -12.41 -0.81
C LYS A 58 -12.08 -13.55 0.07
N THR A 59 -12.67 -14.56 -0.55
CA THR A 59 -13.23 -15.72 0.18
C THR A 59 -12.14 -16.50 0.90
N ILE A 60 -10.98 -16.71 0.27
CA ILE A 60 -9.85 -17.40 0.90
C ILE A 60 -9.32 -16.57 2.08
N PHE A 61 -9.12 -15.26 1.90
CA PHE A 61 -8.65 -14.40 2.98
C PHE A 61 -9.63 -14.35 4.16
N ASN A 62 -10.93 -14.20 3.90
CA ASN A 62 -11.95 -14.21 4.95
C ASN A 62 -11.98 -15.54 5.72
N LYS A 63 -11.72 -16.67 5.06
CA LYS A 63 -11.62 -17.98 5.73
C LYS A 63 -10.37 -18.08 6.61
N VAL A 64 -9.24 -17.54 6.15
CA VAL A 64 -8.01 -17.46 6.94
C VAL A 64 -8.20 -16.58 8.17
N ASP A 65 -8.82 -15.41 8.01
CA ASP A 65 -9.14 -14.50 9.11
C ASP A 65 -10.12 -15.15 10.10
N ALA A 66 -11.21 -15.77 9.63
CA ALA A 66 -12.16 -16.47 10.49
C ALA A 66 -11.51 -17.62 11.27
N HIS A 67 -10.59 -18.36 10.64
CA HIS A 67 -9.85 -19.42 11.32
C HIS A 67 -8.89 -18.87 12.37
N LYS A 68 -8.20 -17.76 12.06
CA LYS A 68 -7.32 -17.05 13.00
C LYS A 68 -8.09 -16.56 14.23
N GLU A 69 -9.23 -15.91 14.04
CA GLU A 69 -10.12 -15.45 15.13
C GLU A 69 -10.65 -16.63 15.98
N SER A 70 -10.94 -17.78 15.34
CA SER A 70 -11.42 -18.97 16.06
C SER A 70 -10.37 -19.63 16.97
N ILE A 71 -9.08 -19.52 16.62
CA ILE A 71 -7.96 -20.09 17.37
C ILE A 71 -7.44 -19.08 18.40
N TYR A 72 -7.30 -17.84 17.96
CA TYR A 72 -6.77 -16.74 18.75
C TYR A 72 -7.92 -15.79 19.01
N ASN A 73 -8.70 -16.07 20.06
CA ASN A 73 -9.74 -15.16 20.55
C ASN A 73 -9.06 -13.94 21.25
N LEU A 74 -8.22 -13.24 20.49
CA LEU A 74 -7.38 -12.14 20.93
C LEU A 74 -8.05 -10.84 20.49
N PRO A 75 -8.26 -9.87 21.39
CA PRO A 75 -8.97 -8.62 21.10
C PRO A 75 -8.28 -7.72 20.06
N SER A 76 -7.12 -8.13 19.53
CA SER A 76 -6.30 -7.40 18.58
C SER A 76 -5.34 -8.38 17.90
N VAL A 77 -5.83 -9.21 16.99
CA VAL A 77 -4.95 -9.81 16.00
C VAL A 77 -4.66 -8.75 14.95
N ALA A 78 -3.37 -8.51 14.64
CA ALA A 78 -2.95 -7.61 13.57
C ALA A 78 -3.70 -8.00 12.29
N ASN A 79 -4.67 -7.17 11.93
CA ASN A 79 -5.55 -7.38 10.80
C ASN A 79 -5.08 -6.39 9.74
N PHE A 80 -4.68 -6.89 8.56
CA PHE A 80 -4.15 -6.07 7.46
C PHE A 80 -5.15 -4.99 7.00
N ARG A 81 -6.42 -5.10 7.42
CA ARG A 81 -7.48 -4.12 7.19
C ARG A 81 -8.28 -3.81 8.46
N SER A 82 -7.62 -3.65 9.61
CA SER A 82 -8.32 -3.22 10.83
C SER A 82 -9.17 -1.97 10.54
N HIS A 83 -10.46 -2.06 10.89
CA HIS A 83 -11.47 -1.07 10.56
C HIS A 83 -11.02 0.33 10.97
N ARG A 84 -11.20 1.30 10.06
CA ARG A 84 -10.79 2.72 10.13
C ARG A 84 -11.18 3.51 11.40
N ASN A 85 -11.87 2.91 12.38
CA ASN A 85 -12.43 3.61 13.54
C ASN A 85 -12.20 2.90 14.90
N SER A 86 -11.35 1.88 15.02
CA SER A 86 -10.97 1.40 16.36
C SER A 86 -9.96 2.36 16.97
N LYS A 87 -10.31 3.01 18.08
CA LYS A 87 -9.45 3.90 18.88
C LYS A 87 -8.11 3.20 19.19
N THR A 88 -7.11 3.43 18.34
CA THR A 88 -5.83 2.70 18.32
C THR A 88 -4.73 3.37 19.13
N ASP A 89 -5.00 4.46 19.86
CA ASP A 89 -3.95 5.19 20.58
C ASP A 89 -3.19 4.32 21.61
N GLU A 90 -3.87 3.39 22.29
CA GLU A 90 -3.20 2.52 23.26
C GLU A 90 -2.37 1.39 22.60
N ALA A 91 -2.87 0.83 21.50
CA ALA A 91 -2.16 -0.21 20.75
C ALA A 91 -0.94 0.37 20.04
N THR A 92 -1.07 1.56 19.44
CA THR A 92 0.02 2.31 18.82
C THR A 92 1.04 2.75 19.86
N LYS A 93 0.63 3.20 21.05
CA LYS A 93 1.58 3.51 22.15
C LYS A 93 2.34 2.28 22.64
N LYS A 94 1.70 1.12 22.76
CA LYS A 94 2.39 -0.12 23.14
C LYS A 94 3.34 -0.61 22.06
N LEU A 95 2.96 -0.51 20.78
CA LEU A 95 3.83 -0.86 19.67
C LEU A 95 5.06 0.05 19.59
N ASN A 96 4.87 1.36 19.71
CA ASN A 96 5.98 2.31 19.72
C ASN A 96 6.90 2.08 20.91
N LYS A 97 6.35 1.78 22.09
CA LYS A 97 7.16 1.46 23.28
C LYS A 97 7.99 0.19 23.09
N LEU A 98 7.43 -0.86 22.50
CA LEU A 98 8.16 -2.09 22.16
C LEU A 98 9.26 -1.85 21.11
N PHE A 99 9.02 -0.96 20.15
CA PHE A 99 10.02 -0.57 19.15
C PHE A 99 11.15 0.26 19.76
N ASP A 100 10.83 1.24 20.61
CA ASP A 100 11.82 2.08 21.30
C ASP A 100 12.66 1.26 22.30
N GLU A 101 12.08 0.25 22.94
CA GLU A 101 12.80 -0.67 23.85
C GLU A 101 13.80 -1.57 23.10
N GLU A 102 13.50 -1.98 21.88
CA GLU A 102 14.34 -2.90 21.09
C GLU A 102 15.33 -2.18 20.15
N PHE A 103 15.03 -0.93 19.75
CA PHE A 103 15.76 -0.21 18.70
C PHE A 103 16.08 1.25 19.03
N GLY A 104 15.80 1.73 20.25
CA GLY A 104 15.89 3.16 20.58
C GLY A 104 17.29 3.75 20.74
N ASP A 105 18.33 2.92 20.77
CA ASP A 105 19.73 3.34 20.94
C ASP A 105 20.54 3.34 19.61
N GLU A 106 19.89 3.24 18.44
CA GLU A 106 20.50 3.51 17.12
C GLU A 106 20.13 4.89 16.54
#